data_AF-A0A6H0KQV2-F1
#
_entry.id   AF-A0A6H0KQV2-F1
#
_cell.length_a   1.000
_cell.length_b   1.000
_cell.length_c   1.000
_cell.angle_alpha   90.00
_cell.angle_beta   90.00
_cell.angle_gamma   90.00
#
_symmetry.space_group_name_H-M   'P 1'
#
loop_
_entity.id
_entity.type
_entity.pdbx_description
1 polymer ?
#
loop_
_entity_poly.entity_id
_entity_poly.type
_entity_poly.pdbx_seq_one_letter_code
_entity_poly.pdbx_strand_id
1 'polypeptide(L)' 'MLRVKEVCKEKEITITELAEKMGMAQGNLSKMLNGNPTVETLYKVSEILGVNTGDLFEKEIGLTCPKCGTRLKLVEE' A
#
# COMPACT_ATOMS: atom_id res chain seq x y z
N MET A 1 -3.42 -1.32 7.04
CA MET A 1 -3.91 -2.18 5.93
C MET A 1 -3.20 -1.80 4.62
N LEU A 2 -3.28 -2.61 3.56
CA LEU A 2 -2.79 -2.22 2.23
C LEU A 2 -3.85 -1.34 1.52
N ARG A 3 -3.38 -0.30 0.83
CA ARG A 3 -4.20 0.68 0.09
C ARG A 3 -3.87 0.76 -1.40
N VAL A 4 -3.57 -0.40 -2.01
CA VAL A 4 -3.14 -0.46 -3.41
C VAL A 4 -4.20 0.08 -4.36
N LYS A 5 -5.49 -0.09 -4.04
CA LYS A 5 -6.60 0.40 -4.88
C LYS A 5 -6.65 1.92 -4.94
N GLU A 6 -6.40 2.57 -3.82
CA GLU A 6 -6.33 4.02 -3.68
C GLU A 6 -5.16 4.56 -4.49
N VAL A 7 -3.97 3.97 -4.33
CA VAL A 7 -2.77 4.35 -5.09
C VAL A 7 -2.97 4.16 -6.60
N CYS A 8 -3.66 3.09 -7.03
CA CYS A 8 -3.99 2.91 -8.45
C CYS A 8 -4.86 4.06 -8.99
N LYS A 9 -5.87 4.51 -8.22
CA LYS A 9 -6.70 5.65 -8.61
C LYS A 9 -5.90 6.95 -8.70
N GLU A 10 -5.00 7.19 -7.74
CA GLU A 10 -4.11 8.36 -7.73
C GLU A 10 -3.14 8.39 -8.92
N LYS A 11 -2.76 7.22 -9.42
CA LYS A 11 -1.88 7.04 -10.59
C LYS A 11 -2.62 6.87 -11.90
N GLU A 12 -3.94 7.06 -11.90
CA GLU A 12 -4.80 6.92 -13.08
C GLU A 12 -4.63 5.57 -13.82
N ILE A 13 -4.36 4.51 -13.05
CA ILE A 13 -4.22 3.14 -13.55
C ILE A 13 -5.30 2.25 -12.94
N THR A 14 -5.88 1.38 -13.76
CA THR A 14 -6.85 0.42 -13.29
C THR A 14 -6.17 -0.80 -12.66
N ILE A 15 -6.87 -1.49 -11.76
CA ILE A 15 -6.38 -2.74 -11.18
C ILE A 15 -6.18 -3.83 -12.26
N THR A 16 -6.95 -3.76 -13.36
CA THR A 16 -6.79 -4.66 -14.51
C THR A 16 -5.46 -4.42 -15.22
N GLU A 17 -5.14 -3.15 -15.54
CA GLU A 17 -3.86 -2.80 -16.17
C GLU A 17 -2.67 -3.12 -15.26
N LEU A 18 -2.80 -2.94 -13.95
CA LEU A 18 -1.77 -3.37 -13.00
C LEU A 18 -1.56 -4.89 -13.07
N ALA A 19 -2.65 -5.67 -13.11
CA ALA A 19 -2.56 -7.14 -13.22
C ALA A 19 -1.93 -7.58 -14.54
N GLU A 20 -2.28 -6.91 -15.65
CA GLU A 20 -1.69 -7.14 -16.97
C GLU A 20 -0.18 -6.85 -16.97
N LYS A 21 0.24 -5.70 -16.41
CA LYS A 21 1.67 -5.37 -16.26
C LYS A 21 2.42 -6.34 -15.34
N MET A 22 1.71 -6.93 -14.38
CA MET A 22 2.24 -8.01 -13.54
C MET A 22 2.22 -9.40 -14.22
N GLY A 23 1.67 -9.53 -15.42
CA GLY A 23 1.58 -10.79 -16.15
C GLY A 23 0.61 -11.80 -15.51
N MET A 24 -0.44 -11.33 -14.83
CA MET A 24 -1.39 -12.20 -14.12
C MET A 24 -2.84 -11.74 -14.27
N ALA A 25 -3.78 -12.65 -13.99
CA ALA A 25 -5.20 -12.31 -13.99
C ALA A 25 -5.56 -11.37 -12.83
N GLN A 26 -6.48 -10.42 -13.08
CA GLN A 26 -6.98 -9.45 -12.11
C GLN A 26 -7.50 -10.09 -10.81
N GLY A 27 -8.19 -11.24 -10.91
CA GLY A 27 -8.67 -11.99 -9.76
C GLY A 27 -7.56 -12.58 -8.90
N ASN A 28 -6.44 -13.00 -9.52
CA ASN A 28 -5.27 -13.51 -8.80
C ASN A 28 -4.55 -12.38 -8.06
N LEU A 29 -4.36 -11.23 -8.71
CA LEU A 29 -3.82 -10.04 -8.06
C LEU A 29 -4.68 -9.63 -6.86
N SER A 30 -6.00 -9.60 -7.02
CA SER A 30 -6.92 -9.25 -5.92
C SER A 30 -6.81 -10.20 -4.73
N LYS A 31 -6.73 -11.52 -4.97
CA LYS A 31 -6.53 -12.51 -3.90
C LYS A 31 -5.18 -12.34 -3.22
N MET A 32 -4.13 -12.05 -3.99
CA MET A 32 -2.78 -11.85 -3.48
C MET A 32 -2.68 -10.58 -2.61
N LEU A 33 -3.28 -9.47 -3.05
CA LEU A 33 -3.29 -8.20 -2.31
C LEU A 33 -4.15 -8.24 -1.04
N ASN A 34 -5.27 -8.97 -1.06
CA ASN A 34 -6.15 -9.15 0.11
C ASN A 34 -5.66 -10.23 1.09
N GLY A 35 -4.69 -11.05 0.67
CA GLY A 35 -4.08 -12.08 1.50
C GLY A 35 -2.83 -11.56 2.20
N ASN A 36 -1.74 -12.31 2.09
CA ASN A 36 -0.42 -11.92 2.58
C ASN A 36 0.57 -11.90 1.40
N PRO A 37 0.68 -10.78 0.67
CA PRO A 37 1.61 -10.69 -0.45
C PRO A 37 3.06 -10.79 0.01
N THR A 38 3.93 -11.30 -0.85
CA THR A 38 5.37 -11.30 -0.57
C THR A 38 5.93 -9.88 -0.71
N VAL A 39 7.07 -9.64 -0.07
CA VAL A 39 7.82 -8.38 -0.22
C VAL A 39 8.17 -8.12 -1.69
N GLU A 40 8.53 -9.16 -2.44
CA GLU A 40 8.82 -9.07 -3.88
C GLU A 40 7.59 -8.59 -4.68
N THR A 41 6.40 -9.11 -4.37
CA THR A 41 5.16 -8.64 -4.99
C THR A 41 4.94 -7.16 -4.71
N LEU A 42 5.11 -6.73 -3.46
CA LEU A 42 4.93 -5.33 -3.08
C LEU A 42 5.89 -4.41 -3.82
N TYR A 43 7.15 -4.83 -4.02
CA TYR A 43 8.12 -4.09 -4.83
C TYR A 43 7.73 -3.98 -6.29
N LYS A 44 7.27 -5.07 -6.92
CA LYS A 44 6.82 -5.03 -8.32
C LYS A 44 5.62 -4.10 -8.49
N VAL A 45 4.68 -4.15 -7.56
CA VAL A 45 3.52 -3.24 -7.56
C VAL A 45 3.96 -1.80 -7.41
N SER A 46 4.84 -1.48 -6.46
CA SER A 46 5.31 -0.09 -6.25
C SER A 46 6.13 0.43 -7.44
N GLU A 47 6.93 -0.43 -8.07
CA GLU A 47 7.68 -0.11 -9.29
C GLU A 47 6.75 0.21 -10.47
N ILE A 48 5.75 -0.63 -10.73
CA ILE A 48 4.76 -0.41 -11.81
C ILE A 48 3.96 0.88 -11.57
N LEU A 49 3.62 1.18 -10.32
CA LEU A 49 2.87 2.37 -9.93
C LEU A 49 3.77 3.62 -9.79
N GLY A 50 5.09 3.47 -9.80
CA GLY A 50 6.04 4.57 -9.59
C GLY A 50 5.84 5.26 -8.24
N VAL A 51 5.74 4.48 -7.15
CA VAL A 51 5.61 4.95 -5.76
C VAL A 51 6.63 4.27 -4.85
N ASN A 52 6.78 4.75 -3.62
CA ASN A 52 7.52 3.99 -2.62
C ASN A 52 6.69 2.80 -2.14
N THR A 53 7.32 1.69 -1.81
CA THR A 53 6.64 0.51 -1.21
C THR A 53 5.87 0.88 0.05
N GLY A 54 6.34 1.85 0.84
CA GLY A 54 5.64 2.36 2.01
C GLY A 54 4.31 3.07 1.69
N ASP A 55 4.14 3.63 0.50
CA ASP A 55 2.90 4.30 0.09
C ASP A 55 1.74 3.31 -0.12
N LEU A 56 2.07 2.04 -0.39
CA LEU A 56 1.08 0.97 -0.51
C LEU A 56 0.39 0.61 0.81
N PHE A 57 0.92 1.08 1.95
CA PHE A 57 0.36 0.85 3.27
C PHE A 57 -0.37 2.09 3.76
N GLU A 58 -1.50 1.91 4.45
CA GLU A 58 -2.15 3.00 5.20
C GLU A 58 -1.16 3.70 6.12
N LYS A 59 -1.24 5.04 6.15
CA LYS A 59 -0.38 5.87 6.98
C LYS A 59 -1.06 5.87 8.34
N GLU A 60 -0.52 5.13 9.30
CA GLU A 60 -0.86 5.37 10.70
C GLU A 60 -0.18 6.68 11.11
N ILE A 61 -0.94 7.77 11.00
CA ILE A 61 -0.51 9.08 11.50
C ILE A 61 -0.71 9.02 13.03
N GLY A 62 0.32 8.55 13.73
CA GLY A 62 0.32 8.46 15.18
C GLY A 62 1.73 8.60 15.71
N LEU A 63 1.94 9.58 16.59
CA LEU A 63 3.20 9.68 17.32
C LEU A 63 3.11 8.72 18.51
N THR A 64 3.88 7.63 18.48
CA THR A 64 3.96 6.70 19.61
C THR A 64 5.20 7.01 20.41
N CYS A 65 5.06 7.24 21.72
CA CYS A 65 6.18 7.52 22.60
C CYS A 65 7.16 6.33 22.62
N PRO A 66 8.44 6.47 22.21
CA PRO A 66 9.39 5.36 22.15
C PRO A 66 9.79 4.82 23.53
N LYS A 67 9.47 5.56 24.61
CA LYS A 67 9.75 5.15 25.99
C LYS A 67 8.65 4.27 26.60
N CYS A 68 7.38 4.55 26.30
CA CYS A 68 6.25 3.91 27.00
C CYS A 68 5.13 3.39 26.09
N GLY A 69 5.20 3.61 24.78
CA GLY A 69 4.20 3.13 23.83
C GLY A 69 2.88 3.94 23.81
N THR A 70 2.78 5.02 24.56
CA THR A 70 1.57 5.87 24.58
C THR A 70 1.41 6.63 23.27
N ARG A 71 0.20 6.62 22.70
CA ARG A 71 -0.17 7.49 21.56
C ARG A 71 -0.27 8.94 22.02
N LEU A 72 0.54 9.81 21.44
CA LEU A 72 0.57 11.24 21.72
C LEU A 72 -0.42 11.96 20.79
N LYS A 73 -1.03 13.04 21.31
CA LYS A 73 -1.89 13.94 20.54
C LYS A 73 -1.18 15.28 20.39
N LEU A 74 -1.17 15.81 19.18
CA LEU A 74 -0.77 17.20 18.94
C LEU A 74 -1.90 18.10 19.45
N VAL A 75 -1.55 19.05 20.32
CA VAL A 75 -2.45 20.11 20.81
C VAL A 75 -1.80 21.43 20.47
N GLU A 76 -2.59 22.39 19.99
CA GLU A 76 -2.16 23.78 19.84
C GLU A 76 -2.28 24.47 21.21
N GLU A 77 -1.30 25.31 21.55
CA GLU A 77 -1.27 26.11 22.80
C GLU A 77 -2.25 27.30 22.75
#